data_AF-A0A7Y4ST83-F1
#
_entry.id   AF-A0A7Y4ST83-F1
#
_cell.length_a   1.000
_cell.length_b   1.000
_cell.length_c   1.000
_cell.angle_alpha   90.00
_cell.angle_beta   90.00
_cell.angle_gamma   90.00
#
_symmetry.space_group_name_H-M   'P 1'
#
loop_
_entity.id
_entity.type
_entity.pdbx_description
1 polymer ?
#
loop_
_entity_poly.entity_id
_entity_poly.type
_entity_poly.pdbx_seq_one_letter_code
_entity_poly.pdbx_strand_id
1 'polypeptide(L)'
;MLAILTITVAGAAGARGQESKGDMWETTTQMSMEGLPFKPPANTAKSCSFKEWKEPPGGSDRSRNCKSSNMRTTGSKVTWDVACTGPTMTGTGELVREGTDAFSGTLKFMSADGNMTITLKGKKVGGCDNPQ
;
A
#
# COMPACT_ATOMS: atom_id res chain seq x y z
N MET A 1 -25.30 66.76 -4.90
CA MET A 1 -25.93 65.45 -5.17
C MET A 1 -24.81 64.45 -5.40
N LEU A 2 -24.59 63.54 -4.45
CA LEU A 2 -23.46 62.60 -4.44
C LEU A 2 -23.61 61.53 -5.53
N ALA A 3 -22.52 61.27 -6.25
CA ALA A 3 -22.36 60.17 -7.19
C ALA A 3 -22.17 58.84 -6.45
N ILE A 4 -22.89 57.78 -6.85
CA ILE A 4 -22.70 56.42 -6.34
C ILE A 4 -22.13 55.57 -7.47
N LEU A 5 -20.84 55.23 -7.35
CA LEU A 5 -20.11 54.32 -8.23
C LEU A 5 -20.20 52.91 -7.63
N THR A 6 -21.05 52.04 -8.19
CA THR A 6 -21.15 50.64 -7.76
C THR A 6 -20.05 49.80 -8.41
N ILE A 7 -19.02 49.44 -7.62
CA ILE A 7 -17.99 48.47 -8.01
C ILE A 7 -18.50 47.07 -7.66
N THR A 8 -18.82 46.27 -8.67
CA THR A 8 -19.09 44.83 -8.52
C THR A 8 -17.77 44.07 -8.58
N VAL A 9 -17.31 43.53 -7.45
CA VAL A 9 -16.14 42.64 -7.39
C VAL A 9 -16.60 41.23 -7.75
N ALA A 10 -16.18 40.74 -8.92
CA ALA A 10 -16.32 39.34 -9.31
C ALA A 10 -15.26 38.51 -8.55
N GLY A 11 -15.69 37.78 -7.52
CA GLY A 11 -14.84 36.83 -6.81
C GLY A 11 -14.51 35.62 -7.69
N ALA A 12 -13.24 35.50 -8.08
CA ALA A 12 -12.71 34.28 -8.67
C ALA A 12 -12.66 33.19 -7.59
N ALA A 13 -13.65 32.30 -7.58
CA ALA A 13 -13.60 31.07 -6.79
C ALA A 13 -12.55 30.15 -7.40
N GLY A 14 -11.32 30.21 -6.88
CA GLY A 14 -10.31 29.20 -7.15
C GLY A 14 -10.82 27.85 -6.67
N ALA A 15 -11.11 26.95 -7.60
CA ALA A 15 -11.34 25.54 -7.32
C ALA A 15 -10.04 24.95 -6.75
N ARG A 16 -9.87 25.04 -5.43
CA ARG A 16 -8.88 24.22 -4.73
C ARG A 16 -9.39 22.78 -4.84
N GLY A 17 -8.77 22.01 -5.74
CA GLY A 17 -8.97 20.57 -5.77
C GLY A 17 -8.76 20.05 -4.36
N GLN A 18 -9.81 19.48 -3.77
CA GLN A 18 -9.76 18.93 -2.43
C GLN A 18 -8.68 17.85 -2.42
N GLU A 19 -7.57 18.12 -1.74
CA GLU A 19 -6.48 17.16 -1.65
C GLU A 19 -7.01 15.90 -0.95
N SER A 20 -6.87 14.74 -1.58
CA SER A 20 -7.39 13.49 -1.03
C SER A 20 -6.73 13.17 0.30
N LYS A 21 -7.50 12.57 1.21
CA LYS A 21 -7.00 12.20 2.55
C LYS A 21 -5.98 11.06 2.51
N GLY A 22 -6.07 10.21 1.49
CA GLY A 22 -5.16 9.10 1.22
C GLY A 22 -4.99 8.83 -0.28
N ASP A 23 -4.31 7.73 -0.56
CA ASP A 23 -4.01 7.26 -1.91
C ASP A 23 -4.69 5.91 -2.16
N MET A 24 -5.36 5.80 -3.31
CA MET A 24 -5.94 4.54 -3.78
C MET A 24 -4.86 3.76 -4.52
N TRP A 25 -4.56 2.57 -4.03
CA TRP A 25 -3.61 1.64 -4.62
C TRP A 25 -4.33 0.45 -5.22
N GLU A 26 -3.92 0.05 -6.41
CA GLU A 26 -4.25 -1.24 -7.00
C GLU A 26 -3.05 -2.17 -6.84
N THR A 27 -3.21 -3.20 -6.02
CA THR A 27 -2.15 -4.14 -5.67
C THR A 27 -2.46 -5.51 -6.26
N THR A 28 -1.52 -6.03 -7.04
CA THR A 28 -1.55 -7.41 -7.55
C THR A 28 -0.67 -8.28 -6.69
N THR A 29 -1.24 -9.37 -6.19
CA THR A 29 -0.62 -10.33 -5.29
C THR A 29 -0.54 -11.68 -5.96
N GLN A 30 0.66 -12.25 -6.02
CA GLN A 30 0.91 -13.59 -6.55
C GLN A 30 1.59 -14.44 -5.48
N MET A 31 0.94 -15.54 -5.11
CA MET A 31 1.46 -16.50 -4.15
C MET A 31 2.13 -17.68 -4.89
N SER A 32 3.20 -18.19 -4.29
CA SER A 32 3.90 -19.41 -4.70
C SER A 32 4.24 -20.21 -3.45
N MET A 33 3.76 -21.43 -3.37
CA MET A 33 4.11 -22.38 -2.31
C MET A 33 5.05 -23.44 -2.89
N GLU A 34 6.10 -23.78 -2.14
CA GLU A 34 7.00 -24.86 -2.54
C GLU A 34 6.26 -26.21 -2.48
N GLY A 35 6.51 -27.08 -3.45
CA GLY A 35 5.91 -28.43 -3.50
C GLY A 35 4.57 -28.54 -4.22
N LEU A 36 3.93 -27.42 -4.62
CA LEU A 36 2.73 -27.44 -5.46
C LEU A 36 3.10 -27.30 -6.95
N PRO A 37 2.59 -28.18 -7.85
CA PRO A 37 2.93 -28.13 -9.28
C PRO A 37 2.24 -26.98 -10.02
N PHE A 38 1.30 -26.29 -9.37
CA PHE A 38 0.57 -25.16 -9.91
C PHE A 38 0.73 -23.92 -9.04
N LYS A 39 0.79 -22.75 -9.68
CA LYS A 39 0.71 -21.45 -9.00
C LYS A 39 -0.74 -20.99 -9.04
N PRO A 40 -1.35 -20.63 -7.89
CA PRO A 40 -2.65 -19.97 -7.89
C PRO A 40 -2.62 -18.72 -8.77
N PRO A 41 -3.75 -18.31 -9.38
CA PRO A 41 -3.78 -17.08 -10.17
C PRO A 41 -3.47 -15.86 -9.30
N ALA A 42 -2.89 -14.83 -9.92
CA ALA A 42 -2.69 -13.54 -9.27
C ALA A 42 -4.05 -12.94 -8.92
N ASN A 43 -4.11 -12.26 -7.78
CA ASN A 43 -5.30 -11.53 -7.35
C ASN A 43 -4.97 -10.04 -7.33
N THR A 44 -5.83 -9.22 -7.93
CA THR A 44 -5.68 -7.77 -7.93
C THR A 44 -6.80 -7.15 -7.09
N ALA A 45 -6.42 -6.32 -6.13
CA ALA A 45 -7.36 -5.65 -5.23
C ALA A 45 -7.01 -4.17 -5.09
N LYS A 46 -8.03 -3.36 -4.81
CA LYS A 46 -7.86 -1.94 -4.51
C LYS A 46 -7.91 -1.71 -3.00
N SER A 47 -7.01 -0.88 -2.49
CA SER A 47 -6.96 -0.48 -1.09
C SER A 47 -6.67 1.01 -0.95
N CYS A 48 -7.41 1.67 -0.08
CA CYS A 48 -7.16 3.05 0.30
C CYS A 48 -6.17 3.08 1.46
N SER A 49 -5.01 3.70 1.26
CA SER A 49 -3.95 3.76 2.27
C SER A 49 -3.56 5.20 2.58
N PHE A 50 -3.02 5.41 3.79
CA PHE A 50 -2.41 6.69 4.15
C PHE A 50 -1.27 7.02 3.18
N LYS A 51 -1.09 8.31 2.85
CA LYS A 51 0.00 8.79 1.97
C LYS A 51 1.36 8.32 2.46
N GLU A 52 1.54 8.36 3.78
CA GLU A 52 2.67 7.73 4.45
C GLU A 52 2.23 6.37 5.01
N TRP A 53 2.86 5.31 4.51
CA TRP A 53 2.61 3.95 4.94
C TRP A 53 3.95 3.26 5.28
N LYS A 54 3.91 2.41 6.32
CA LYS A 54 5.07 1.64 6.80
C LYS A 54 5.10 0.21 6.23
N GLU A 55 3.94 -0.30 5.85
CA GLU A 55 3.75 -1.62 5.23
C GLU A 55 3.09 -1.43 3.86
N PRO A 56 3.32 -2.34 2.90
CA PRO A 56 2.77 -2.20 1.55
C PRO A 56 1.22 -2.15 1.56
N PRO A 57 0.61 -1.19 0.85
CA PRO A 57 -0.83 -1.13 0.61
C PRO A 57 -1.39 -2.48 0.11
N GLY A 58 -2.37 -3.03 0.82
CA GLY A 58 -2.99 -4.32 0.50
C GLY A 58 -2.15 -5.56 0.84
N GLY A 59 -0.97 -5.40 1.45
CA GLY A 59 -0.08 -6.51 1.83
C GLY A 59 -0.23 -7.00 3.27
N SER A 60 -0.87 -6.23 4.16
CA SER A 60 -1.10 -6.63 5.55
C SER A 60 -2.40 -7.43 5.68
N ASP A 61 -2.28 -8.75 5.71
CA ASP A 61 -3.39 -9.61 6.11
C ASP A 61 -3.57 -9.55 7.63
N ARG A 62 -4.39 -8.59 8.06
CA ARG A 62 -4.71 -8.36 9.48
C ARG A 62 -5.37 -9.56 10.15
N SER A 63 -5.88 -10.53 9.39
CA SER A 63 -6.55 -11.71 9.94
C SER A 63 -5.59 -12.73 10.58
N ARG A 64 -4.28 -12.66 10.27
CA ARG A 64 -3.29 -13.67 10.68
C ARG A 64 -2.45 -13.34 11.91
N ASN A 65 -2.77 -12.26 12.63
CA ASN A 65 -2.04 -11.83 13.83
C ASN A 65 -0.52 -11.76 13.63
N CYS A 66 -0.10 -11.07 12.57
CA CYS A 66 1.31 -10.87 12.23
C CYS A 66 1.88 -9.63 12.93
N LYS A 67 3.10 -9.75 13.45
CA LYS A 67 3.89 -8.65 14.00
C LYS A 67 5.13 -8.43 13.14
N SER A 68 5.30 -7.19 12.70
CA SER A 68 6.48 -6.74 11.96
C SER A 68 7.55 -6.22 12.93
N SER A 69 8.83 -6.53 12.69
CA SER A 69 9.96 -6.06 13.47
C SER A 69 11.18 -5.79 12.58
N ASN A 70 12.26 -5.25 13.16
CA ASN A 70 13.53 -5.01 12.47
C ASN A 70 13.42 -4.24 11.15
N MET A 71 12.49 -3.28 11.09
CA MET A 71 12.27 -2.44 9.92
C MET A 71 13.54 -1.62 9.61
N ARG A 72 14.02 -1.73 8.38
CA ARG A 72 15.16 -0.96 7.86
C ARG A 72 14.80 -0.33 6.53
N THR A 73 15.16 0.92 6.36
CA THR A 73 15.00 1.65 5.11
C THR A 73 16.37 2.04 4.59
N THR A 74 16.64 1.75 3.32
CA THR A 74 17.88 2.13 2.64
C THR A 74 17.55 2.57 1.22
N GLY A 75 17.63 3.88 0.97
CA GLY A 75 17.17 4.47 -0.29
C GLY A 75 15.67 4.20 -0.51
N SER A 76 15.34 3.59 -1.64
CA SER A 76 13.97 3.20 -1.99
C SER A 76 13.53 1.84 -1.42
N LYS A 77 14.44 1.10 -0.79
CA LYS A 77 14.19 -0.26 -0.29
C LYS A 77 13.84 -0.25 1.20
N VAL A 78 12.79 -0.98 1.57
CA VAL A 78 12.37 -1.25 2.94
C VAL A 78 12.42 -2.75 3.17
N THR A 79 12.99 -3.19 4.29
CA THR A 79 13.04 -4.59 4.70
C THR A 79 12.60 -4.74 6.14
N TRP A 80 11.91 -5.84 6.46
CA TRP A 80 11.45 -6.12 7.81
C TRP A 80 11.33 -7.62 8.04
N ASP A 81 11.27 -8.01 9.31
CA ASP A 81 10.92 -9.36 9.72
C ASP A 81 9.44 -9.43 10.08
N VAL A 82 8.80 -10.57 9.86
CA VAL A 82 7.42 -10.85 10.27
C VAL A 82 7.37 -12.14 11.08
N ALA A 83 6.63 -12.12 12.18
CA ALA A 83 6.20 -13.30 12.89
C ALA A 83 4.68 -13.29 13.08
N CYS A 84 4.00 -14.35 12.66
CA CYS A 84 2.56 -14.50 12.83
C CYS A 84 2.26 -15.61 13.85
N THR A 85 1.24 -15.38 14.70
CA THR A 85 0.83 -16.33 15.74
C THR A 85 -0.53 -16.96 15.49
N GLY A 86 -1.24 -16.60 14.41
CA GLY A 86 -2.46 -17.30 13.99
C GLY A 86 -2.11 -18.72 13.53
N PRO A 87 -1.70 -18.91 12.28
CA PRO A 87 -0.75 -19.96 11.93
C PRO A 87 0.66 -19.53 12.34
N THR A 88 1.39 -20.39 13.05
CA THR A 88 2.80 -20.13 13.40
C THR A 88 3.65 -20.09 12.14
N MET A 89 4.06 -18.89 11.76
CA MET A 89 4.99 -18.68 10.65
C MET A 89 5.90 -17.50 10.93
N THR A 90 7.12 -17.57 10.41
CA THR A 90 8.08 -16.49 10.43
C THR A 90 8.50 -16.15 9.01
N GLY A 91 8.99 -14.95 8.78
CA GLY A 91 9.33 -14.53 7.44
C GLY A 91 10.07 -13.21 7.39
N THR A 92 10.45 -12.85 6.17
CA THR A 92 11.05 -11.56 5.84
C THR A 92 10.28 -10.90 4.73
N GLY A 93 10.15 -9.58 4.82
CA GLY A 93 9.58 -8.72 3.81
C GLY A 93 10.63 -7.82 3.20
N GLU A 94 10.52 -7.64 1.89
CA GLU A 94 11.25 -6.66 1.12
C GLU A 94 10.26 -5.88 0.25
N LEU A 95 10.49 -4.58 0.15
CA LEU A 95 9.70 -3.68 -0.65
C LEU A 95 10.57 -2.61 -1.28
N VAL A 96 10.38 -2.35 -2.56
CA VAL A 96 11.07 -1.33 -3.33
C VAL A 96 10.03 -0.32 -3.80
N ARG A 97 10.22 0.95 -3.41
CA ARG A 97 9.43 2.07 -3.92
C ARG A 97 9.94 2.46 -5.31
N GLU A 98 9.04 2.48 -6.28
CA GLU A 98 9.33 2.76 -7.69
C GLU A 98 8.74 4.13 -8.04
N GLY A 99 9.44 5.19 -7.64
CA GLY A 99 8.92 6.56 -7.75
C GLY A 99 7.80 6.84 -6.73
N THR A 100 6.85 7.70 -7.10
CA THR A 100 5.74 8.11 -6.23
C THR A 100 4.51 7.22 -6.36
N ASP A 101 4.37 6.51 -7.48
CA ASP A 101 3.10 5.90 -7.90
C ASP A 101 3.18 4.39 -8.11
N ALA A 102 4.31 3.76 -7.79
CA ALA A 102 4.48 2.32 -7.91
C ALA A 102 5.36 1.72 -6.80
N PHE A 103 5.18 0.44 -6.54
CA PHE A 103 6.07 -0.35 -5.70
C PHE A 103 6.08 -1.81 -6.13
N SER A 104 7.18 -2.51 -5.82
CA SER A 104 7.27 -3.96 -5.90
C SER A 104 7.71 -4.54 -4.55
N GLY A 105 7.12 -5.68 -4.18
CA GLY A 105 7.37 -6.31 -2.88
C GLY A 105 7.53 -7.81 -2.99
N THR A 106 8.30 -8.39 -2.07
CA THR A 106 8.46 -9.82 -1.90
C THR A 106 8.41 -10.15 -0.41
N LEU A 107 7.53 -11.07 -0.04
CA LEU A 107 7.44 -11.65 1.30
C LEU A 107 7.80 -13.12 1.21
N LYS A 108 8.69 -13.58 2.07
CA LYS A 108 9.05 -14.99 2.21
C LYS A 108 8.67 -15.46 3.59
N PHE A 109 7.85 -16.48 3.66
CA PHE A 109 7.38 -17.10 4.89
C PHE A 109 7.85 -18.54 4.98
N MET A 110 8.19 -18.95 6.19
CA MET A 110 8.50 -20.31 6.59
C MET A 110 7.44 -20.77 7.59
N SER A 111 6.87 -21.94 7.34
CA SER A 111 5.90 -22.59 8.21
C SER A 111 6.17 -24.08 8.28
N ALA A 112 5.52 -24.80 9.19
CA ALA A 112 5.62 -26.26 9.27
C ALA A 112 5.13 -26.96 7.99
N ASP A 113 4.18 -26.33 7.28
CA ASP A 113 3.57 -26.86 6.05
C ASP A 113 4.39 -26.54 4.79
N GLY A 114 5.50 -25.81 4.93
CA GLY A 114 6.41 -25.46 3.85
C GLY A 114 6.67 -23.96 3.71
N ASN A 115 7.52 -23.63 2.75
CA ASN A 115 7.88 -22.25 2.45
C ASN A 115 6.89 -21.63 1.45
N MET A 116 6.57 -20.37 1.69
CA MET A 116 5.67 -19.59 0.86
C MET A 116 6.36 -18.30 0.45
N THR A 117 6.31 -17.98 -0.83
CA THR A 117 6.73 -16.69 -1.37
C THR A 117 5.51 -15.95 -1.90
N ILE A 118 5.34 -14.70 -1.47
CA ILE A 118 4.31 -13.79 -1.97
C ILE A 118 5.01 -12.63 -2.67
N THR A 119 4.62 -12.35 -3.90
CA THR A 119 5.09 -11.16 -4.63
C THR A 119 3.94 -10.17 -4.78
N LEU A 120 4.26 -8.89 -4.62
CA LEU A 120 3.34 -7.77 -4.65
C LEU A 120 3.79 -6.78 -5.73
N LYS A 121 2.84 -6.27 -6.50
CA LYS A 121 3.04 -5.13 -7.39
C LYS A 121 1.92 -4.14 -7.17
N GLY A 122 2.25 -2.94 -6.71
CA GLY A 122 1.29 -1.89 -6.46
C GLY A 122 1.44 -0.75 -7.45
N LYS A 123 0.29 -0.19 -7.87
CA LYS A 123 0.22 1.05 -8.64
C LYS A 123 -0.80 1.99 -8.00
N LYS A 124 -0.43 3.26 -7.83
CA LYS A 124 -1.35 4.31 -7.41
C LYS A 124 -2.31 4.61 -8.57
N VAL A 125 -3.61 4.54 -8.28
CA VAL A 125 -4.68 4.74 -9.27
C VAL A 125 -5.54 5.98 -8.98
N GLY A 126 -5.23 6.71 -7.91
CA GLY A 126 -5.88 7.97 -7.58
C GLY A 126 -5.79 8.33 -6.10
N GLY A 127 -6.59 9.32 -5.69
CA GLY A 127 -6.80 9.67 -4.28
C GLY A 127 -8.01 8.94 -3.68
N CYS A 128 -8.08 8.89 -2.35
CA CYS A 128 -9.24 8.35 -1.63
C CYS A 128 -9.45 9.05 -0.27
N ASP A 129 -10.66 8.95 0.29
CA ASP A 129 -11.06 9.75 1.46
C ASP A 129 -11.04 8.99 2.80
N ASN A 130 -11.00 7.66 2.77
CA ASN A 130 -11.07 6.80 3.96
C ASN A 130 -9.85 5.86 4.03
N PRO A 131 -8.64 6.39 4.25
CA PRO A 131 -7.43 5.56 4.34
C PRO A 131 -7.48 4.62 5.54
N GLN A 132 -6.97 3.41 5.35
CA GLN A 132 -6.87 2.37 6.37
C GLN A 132 -5.47 1.78 6.49
#